data_AF-A0A6B3H4F2-F1
#
_entry.id   AF-A0A6B3H4F2-F1
#
_cell.length_a   1.000
_cell.length_b   1.000
_cell.length_c   1.000
_cell.angle_alpha   90.00
_cell.angle_beta   90.00
_cell.angle_gamma   90.00
#
_symmetry.space_group_name_H-M   'P 1'
#
loop_
_entity.id
_entity.type
_entity.pdbx_description
1 polymer ?
#
loop_
_entity_poly.entity_id
_entity_poly.type
_entity_poly.pdbx_seq_one_letter_code
_entity_poly.pdbx_strand_id
1 'polypeptide(L)'
;YTRDSSVGGWGNGVWNMTFSGVEGAPANSFPEPPYTTLDTTPISREKPFLYLDGADYKVFVPEKRENARGTSWANGTPAGESIPLDQFYVVKEGADAATINAAVEQGLHLLFTPGVYHI
;
A
#
# COMPACT_ATOMS: atom_id res chain seq x y z
N TYR A 1 14.22 -0.73 -2.86
CA TYR A 1 13.31 -1.86 -3.08
C TYR A 1 12.13 -1.37 -3.89
N THR A 2 11.82 -2.05 -4.98
CA THR A 2 10.69 -1.73 -5.86
C THR A 2 9.85 -3.00 -6.01
N ARG A 3 8.53 -2.88 -5.92
CA ARG A 3 7.63 -4.03 -6.09
C ARG A 3 6.45 -3.72 -6.99
N ASP A 4 5.89 -4.74 -7.63
CA ASP A 4 4.58 -4.70 -8.30
C ASP A 4 4.36 -3.43 -9.15
N SER A 5 5.37 -3.11 -9.95
CA SER A 5 5.51 -1.84 -10.65
C SER A 5 5.91 -2.08 -12.11
N SER A 6 5.90 -1.02 -12.91
CA SER A 6 6.43 -1.03 -14.27
C SER A 6 7.40 0.13 -14.43
N VAL A 7 8.60 -0.15 -14.97
CA VAL A 7 9.62 0.84 -15.26
C VAL A 7 10.09 0.70 -16.71
N GLY A 8 10.36 1.82 -17.40
CA GLY A 8 10.90 1.78 -18.77
C GLY A 8 12.37 1.30 -18.83
N GLY A 9 13.09 1.38 -17.71
CA GLY A 9 14.46 0.93 -17.55
C GLY A 9 15.01 1.30 -16.17
N TRP A 10 16.17 0.76 -15.82
CA TRP A 10 16.81 1.02 -14.53
C TRP A 10 18.25 1.49 -14.70
N GLY A 11 18.57 2.68 -14.19
CA GLY A 11 19.78 3.42 -14.56
C GLY A 11 21.09 2.90 -13.94
N ASN A 12 21.09 2.46 -12.69
CA ASN A 12 22.28 1.95 -12.02
C ASN A 12 21.96 1.11 -10.77
N GLY A 13 22.99 0.46 -10.20
CA GLY A 13 22.95 -0.15 -8.88
C GLY A 13 24.19 0.22 -8.08
N VAL A 14 24.02 0.63 -6.82
CA VAL A 14 25.13 1.03 -5.94
C VAL A 14 25.49 -0.10 -4.99
N TRP A 15 24.57 -0.51 -4.11
CA TRP A 15 24.83 -1.54 -3.09
C TRP A 15 23.83 -2.69 -3.10
N ASN A 16 22.53 -2.41 -3.19
CA ASN A 16 21.50 -3.45 -3.16
C ASN A 16 20.20 -2.93 -3.80
N MET A 17 20.05 -3.19 -5.09
CA MET A 17 18.85 -2.82 -5.83
C MET A 17 17.97 -4.07 -5.95
N THR A 18 16.94 -4.12 -5.11
CA THR A 18 16.03 -5.28 -5.04
C THR A 18 14.69 -4.99 -5.71
N PHE A 19 14.24 -5.95 -6.52
CA PHE A 19 12.97 -5.91 -7.26
C PHE A 19 12.17 -7.20 -7.05
N SER A 20 10.85 -7.09 -6.92
CA SER A 20 9.93 -8.24 -6.98
C SER A 20 8.67 -7.87 -7.75
N GLY A 21 8.28 -8.64 -8.77
CA GLY A 21 7.06 -8.30 -9.53
C GLY A 21 7.18 -7.02 -10.36
N VAL A 22 8.40 -6.62 -10.75
CA VAL A 22 8.63 -5.37 -11.49
C VAL A 22 8.82 -5.66 -12.97
N GLU A 23 7.91 -5.14 -13.78
CA GLU A 23 8.05 -5.12 -15.24
C GLU A 23 9.15 -4.14 -15.65
N GLY A 24 10.05 -4.56 -16.53
CA GLY A 24 11.19 -3.75 -16.98
C GLY A 24 12.36 -3.65 -15.99
N ALA A 25 12.31 -4.37 -14.85
CA ALA A 25 13.48 -4.48 -13.98
C ALA A 25 14.65 -5.21 -14.67
N PRO A 26 15.90 -4.86 -14.34
CA PRO A 26 17.07 -5.57 -14.86
C PRO A 26 17.08 -7.03 -14.38
N ALA A 27 17.64 -7.93 -15.18
CA ALA A 27 17.79 -9.32 -14.79
C ALA A 27 18.66 -9.45 -13.52
N ASN A 28 18.39 -10.48 -12.72
CA ASN A 28 19.17 -10.78 -11.53
C ASN A 28 20.66 -10.95 -11.89
N SER A 29 21.53 -10.18 -11.25
CA SER A 29 22.96 -10.13 -11.59
C SER A 29 23.88 -9.91 -10.38
N PHE A 30 23.33 -9.94 -9.17
CA PHE A 30 24.12 -9.93 -7.94
C PHE A 30 25.24 -11.00 -8.01
N PRO A 31 26.51 -10.68 -7.66
CA PRO A 31 26.93 -9.50 -6.89
C PRO A 31 27.18 -8.21 -7.69
N GLU A 32 27.57 -8.27 -8.97
CA GLU A 32 27.94 -7.08 -9.75
C GLU A 32 27.38 -7.15 -11.19
N PRO A 33 26.47 -6.23 -11.58
CA PRO A 33 25.85 -5.19 -10.75
C PRO A 33 24.94 -5.76 -9.64
N PRO A 34 24.73 -5.04 -8.52
CA PRO A 34 24.04 -5.57 -7.34
C PRO A 34 22.50 -5.54 -7.50
N TYR A 35 21.98 -6.21 -8.54
CA TYR A 35 20.56 -6.41 -8.80
C TYR A 35 20.08 -7.76 -8.29
N THR A 36 19.16 -7.73 -7.31
CA THR A 36 18.37 -8.90 -6.90
C THR A 36 16.98 -8.76 -7.49
N THR A 37 16.62 -9.62 -8.44
CA THR A 37 15.36 -9.49 -9.19
C THR A 37 14.57 -10.78 -9.13
N LEU A 38 13.37 -10.69 -8.56
CA LEU A 38 12.38 -11.76 -8.53
C LEU A 38 11.25 -11.43 -9.51
N ASP A 39 10.78 -12.45 -10.23
CA ASP A 39 9.74 -12.25 -11.26
C ASP A 39 8.41 -11.80 -10.66
N THR A 40 8.09 -12.26 -9.45
CA THR A 40 6.86 -11.94 -8.72
C THR A 40 7.14 -11.56 -7.28
N THR A 41 6.22 -10.80 -6.68
CA THR A 41 6.09 -10.70 -5.22
C THR A 41 5.18 -11.84 -4.76
N PRO A 42 5.62 -12.79 -3.91
CA PRO A 42 4.84 -13.99 -3.61
C PRO A 42 3.42 -13.71 -3.11
N ILE A 43 3.28 -12.74 -2.20
CA ILE A 43 2.00 -12.23 -1.72
C ILE A 43 2.18 -10.73 -1.48
N SER A 44 1.30 -9.91 -2.05
CA SER A 44 1.21 -8.49 -1.73
C SER A 44 -0.24 -8.03 -1.66
N ARG A 45 -0.48 -6.91 -0.97
CA ARG A 45 -1.78 -6.21 -0.95
C ARG A 45 -1.47 -4.73 -0.96
N GLU A 46 -2.04 -3.99 -1.89
CA GLU A 46 -1.80 -2.56 -1.95
C GLU A 46 -2.36 -1.87 -0.70
N LYS A 47 -1.68 -0.79 -0.28
CA LYS A 47 -2.06 -0.05 0.92
C LYS A 47 -3.46 0.58 0.73
N PRO A 48 -4.36 0.50 1.72
CA PRO A 48 -5.61 1.24 1.69
C PRO A 48 -5.38 2.75 1.51
N PHE A 49 -6.31 3.43 0.86
CA PHE A 49 -6.21 4.86 0.59
C PHE A 49 -7.57 5.56 0.60
N LEU A 50 -7.58 6.80 1.06
CA LEU A 50 -8.74 7.69 1.01
C LEU A 50 -8.95 8.20 -0.42
N TYR A 51 -10.19 8.20 -0.88
CA TYR A 51 -10.59 8.76 -2.17
C TYR A 51 -12.00 9.37 -2.07
N LEU A 52 -12.41 10.10 -3.11
CA LEU A 52 -13.76 10.63 -3.24
C LEU A 52 -14.57 9.79 -4.24
N ASP A 53 -15.78 9.44 -3.84
CA ASP A 53 -16.83 8.92 -4.72
C ASP A 53 -17.92 10.00 -4.82
N GLY A 54 -17.84 10.83 -5.87
CA GLY A 54 -18.57 12.09 -5.92
C GLY A 54 -18.13 13.05 -4.80
N ALA A 55 -19.02 13.34 -3.86
CA ALA A 55 -18.74 14.19 -2.70
C ALA A 55 -18.42 13.37 -1.42
N ASP A 56 -18.55 12.04 -1.47
CA ASP A 56 -18.42 11.18 -0.31
C ASP A 56 -16.98 10.68 -0.16
N TYR A 57 -16.42 10.83 1.03
CA TYR A 57 -15.14 10.24 1.38
C TYR A 57 -15.28 8.74 1.64
N LYS A 58 -14.41 7.95 1.01
CA LYS A 58 -14.33 6.50 1.20
C LYS A 58 -12.86 6.06 1.29
N VAL A 59 -12.61 4.95 1.97
CA VAL A 59 -11.31 4.28 1.96
C VAL A 59 -11.41 3.05 1.09
N PHE A 60 -10.66 3.01 0.01
CA PHE A 60 -10.52 1.80 -0.80
C PHE A 60 -9.53 0.85 -0.13
N VAL A 61 -9.92 -0.41 0.04
CA VAL A 61 -9.15 -1.50 0.62
C VAL A 61 -8.89 -2.52 -0.49
N PRO A 62 -7.71 -2.46 -1.16
CA PRO A 62 -7.37 -3.39 -2.23
C PRO A 62 -7.37 -4.85 -1.79
N GLU A 63 -7.81 -5.75 -2.66
CA GLU A 63 -7.71 -7.19 -2.45
C GLU A 63 -6.24 -7.65 -2.48
N LYS A 64 -5.93 -8.74 -1.78
CA LYS A 64 -4.61 -9.37 -1.86
C LYS A 64 -4.34 -9.89 -3.28
N ARG A 65 -3.09 -9.88 -3.70
CA ARG A 65 -2.59 -10.50 -4.92
C ARG A 65 -1.54 -11.55 -4.55
N GLU A 66 -1.65 -12.73 -5.15
CA GLU A 66 -0.65 -13.79 -5.05
C GLU A 66 0.18 -13.80 -6.33
N ASN A 67 1.49 -14.02 -6.21
CA ASN A 67 2.45 -13.93 -7.32
C ASN A 67 2.32 -12.62 -8.12
N ALA A 68 2.22 -11.50 -7.41
CA ALA A 68 1.95 -10.20 -8.01
C ALA A 68 3.10 -9.74 -8.92
N ARG A 69 2.71 -9.12 -10.04
CA ARG A 69 3.59 -8.46 -11.00
C ARG A 69 2.85 -7.29 -11.62
N GLY A 70 3.55 -6.17 -11.82
CA GLY A 70 2.97 -4.95 -12.37
C GLY A 70 1.96 -4.27 -11.45
N THR A 71 1.52 -3.08 -11.86
CA THR A 71 0.62 -2.23 -11.06
C THR A 71 -0.79 -2.83 -10.98
N SER A 72 -1.47 -2.66 -9.85
CA SER A 72 -2.84 -3.15 -9.64
C SER A 72 -3.91 -2.40 -10.46
N TRP A 73 -3.59 -1.20 -10.97
CA TRP A 73 -4.57 -0.24 -11.50
C TRP A 73 -4.45 0.01 -13.01
N ALA A 74 -3.40 -0.49 -13.68
CA ALA A 74 -3.21 -0.26 -15.12
C ALA A 74 -4.33 -0.86 -15.99
N ASN A 75 -4.98 -1.92 -15.52
CA ASN A 75 -6.07 -2.61 -16.22
C ASN A 75 -7.46 -2.21 -15.71
N GLY A 76 -7.57 -1.04 -15.07
CA GLY A 76 -8.82 -0.51 -14.53
C GLY A 76 -8.88 -0.55 -13.00
N THR A 77 -10.09 -0.49 -12.45
CA THR A 77 -10.29 -0.49 -11.00
C THR A 77 -9.78 -1.80 -10.40
N PRO A 78 -8.81 -1.76 -9.46
CA PRO A 78 -8.35 -2.95 -8.78
C PRO A 78 -9.51 -3.64 -8.03
N ALA A 79 -9.43 -4.95 -7.85
CA ALA A 79 -10.34 -5.65 -6.95
C ALA A 79 -10.12 -5.18 -5.51
N GLY A 80 -11.21 -5.07 -4.75
CA GLY A 80 -11.20 -4.57 -3.37
C GLY A 80 -12.57 -4.05 -2.95
N GLU A 81 -12.61 -3.49 -1.75
CA GLU A 81 -13.83 -2.96 -1.12
C GLU A 81 -13.66 -1.48 -0.79
N SER A 82 -14.72 -0.71 -0.90
CA SER A 82 -14.75 0.69 -0.47
C SER A 82 -15.55 0.82 0.82
N ILE A 83 -14.89 1.25 1.88
CA ILE A 83 -15.49 1.47 3.19
C ILE A 83 -15.81 2.97 3.32
N PRO A 84 -17.07 3.37 3.58
CA PRO A 84 -17.43 4.77 3.74
C PRO A 84 -16.76 5.37 4.99
N LEU A 85 -16.41 6.66 4.94
CA LEU A 85 -15.67 7.31 6.03
C LEU A 85 -16.48 7.38 7.34
N ASP A 86 -17.81 7.29 7.29
CA ASP A 86 -18.67 7.23 8.47
C ASP A 86 -18.50 5.94 9.31
N GLN A 87 -17.84 4.91 8.75
CA GLN A 87 -17.38 3.73 9.48
C GLN A 87 -15.96 3.87 10.05
N PHE A 88 -15.41 5.08 10.09
CA PHE A 88 -14.10 5.37 10.67
C PHE A 88 -14.23 6.33 11.86
N TYR A 89 -13.51 6.02 12.93
CA TYR A 89 -13.14 7.02 13.92
C TYR A 89 -11.96 7.84 13.40
N VAL A 90 -12.22 9.13 13.18
CA VAL A 90 -11.22 10.10 12.72
C VAL A 90 -10.44 10.62 13.92
N VAL A 91 -9.27 10.04 14.15
CA VAL A 91 -8.41 10.38 15.29
C VAL A 91 -7.80 11.76 15.06
N LYS A 92 -7.94 12.63 16.06
CA LYS A 92 -7.41 13.99 16.11
C LYS A 92 -6.70 14.22 17.44
N GLU A 93 -5.96 15.32 17.53
CA GLU A 93 -5.34 15.77 18.78
C GLU A 93 -6.37 15.77 19.93
N GLY A 94 -5.97 15.24 21.08
CA GLY A 94 -6.82 15.08 22.27
C GLY A 94 -7.51 13.72 22.41
N ALA A 95 -7.51 12.87 21.37
CA ALA A 95 -7.95 11.48 21.52
C ALA A 95 -6.94 10.67 22.36
N ASP A 96 -7.43 9.95 23.36
CA ASP A 96 -6.63 9.06 24.22
C ASP A 96 -6.74 7.59 23.80
N ALA A 97 -5.90 6.73 24.39
CA ALA A 97 -5.90 5.30 24.10
C ALA A 97 -7.27 4.63 24.37
N ALA A 98 -7.96 5.05 25.43
CA ALA A 98 -9.26 4.51 25.81
C ALA A 98 -10.33 4.78 24.73
N THR A 99 -10.35 6.01 24.20
CA THR A 99 -11.29 6.42 23.15
C THR A 99 -11.01 5.69 21.83
N ILE A 100 -9.73 5.56 21.46
CA ILE A 100 -9.32 4.83 20.23
C ILE A 100 -9.71 3.35 20.34
N ASN A 101 -9.47 2.71 21.48
CA ASN A 101 -9.82 1.31 21.69
C ASN A 101 -11.35 1.10 21.67
N ALA A 102 -12.11 1.97 22.34
CA ALA A 102 -13.56 1.91 22.35
C ALA A 102 -14.16 2.03 20.93
N ALA A 103 -13.56 2.84 20.05
CA ALA A 103 -14.00 2.94 18.65
C ALA A 103 -13.83 1.60 17.89
N VAL A 104 -12.70 0.92 18.07
CA VAL A 104 -12.47 -0.40 17.46
C VAL A 104 -13.42 -1.45 18.02
N GLU A 105 -13.67 -1.44 19.34
CA GLU A 105 -14.64 -2.34 19.99
C GLU A 105 -16.08 -2.12 19.49
N GLN A 106 -16.43 -0.90 19.10
CA GLN A 106 -17.71 -0.55 18.48
C GLN A 106 -17.78 -0.91 16.98
N GLY A 107 -16.69 -1.43 16.40
CA GLY A 107 -16.63 -1.84 15.00
C GLY A 107 -16.20 -0.77 14.01
N LEU A 108 -15.71 0.39 14.49
CA LEU A 108 -15.16 1.42 13.60
C LEU A 108 -13.72 1.11 13.20
N HIS A 109 -13.37 1.48 11.97
CA HIS A 109 -11.98 1.58 11.53
C HIS A 109 -11.33 2.85 12.08
N LEU A 110 -10.00 3.00 11.95
CA LEU A 110 -9.27 4.17 12.42
C LEU A 110 -8.67 4.95 11.26
N LEU A 111 -8.89 6.27 11.24
CA LEU A 111 -8.18 7.19 10.34
C LEU A 111 -7.44 8.24 11.18
N PHE A 112 -6.13 8.08 11.30
CA PHE A 112 -5.28 9.06 11.98
C PHE A 112 -5.03 10.26 11.08
N THR A 113 -5.47 11.44 11.53
CA THR A 113 -5.10 12.69 10.88
C THR A 113 -3.63 13.03 11.19
N PRO A 114 -2.98 13.91 10.42
CA PRO A 114 -1.60 14.32 10.72
C PRO A 114 -1.47 14.90 12.14
N GLY A 115 -0.57 14.35 12.95
CA GLY A 115 -0.36 14.80 14.33
C GLY A 115 0.60 13.90 15.13
N VAL A 116 0.90 14.31 16.36
CA VAL A 116 1.63 13.50 17.36
C VAL A 116 0.64 13.09 18.44
N TYR A 117 0.52 11.78 18.66
CA TYR A 117 -0.44 11.21 19.61
C TYR A 117 0.32 10.60 20.79
N HIS A 118 0.06 11.11 21.99
CA HIS A 118 0.50 10.48 23.23
C HIS A 118 -0.64 9.56 23.73
N ILE A 119 -0.27 8.35 24.15
CA ILE A 119 -1.19 7.26 24.51
C ILE A 119 -0.85 6.68 25.87
#